data_AF-A0A8W8KVK4-F1
#
_entry.id   AF-A0A8W8KVK4-F1
#
_cell.length_a   1.000
_cell.length_b   1.000
_cell.length_c   1.000
_cell.angle_alpha   90.00
_cell.angle_beta   90.00
_cell.angle_gamma   90.00
#
_symmetry.space_group_name_H-M   'P 1'
#
loop_
_entity.id
_entity.type
_entity.pdbx_description
1 polymer ?
#
loop_
_entity_poly.entity_id
_entity_poly.type
_entity_poly.pdbx_seq_one_letter_code
_entity_poly.pdbx_strand_id
1 'polypeptide(L)'
;MVTSYTVVIDDAADLFTPVITVSVKDNDDNSTLRVSMETESIYFKFNDTSYKVYTVNWLRVGHYSLLIEATDPCGQSALAQVFITVVDKNPTTTQEMFLGKPAIVWRVGLPLSLGLSVICLGSISLYACIQWKRGPNFPASLNL
;
A
#
# COMPACT_ATOMS: atom_id res chain seq x y z
N MET A 1 27.92 -2.62 -4.65
CA MET A 1 26.51 -2.99 -4.94
C MET A 1 25.66 -2.25 -3.92
N VAL A 2 24.70 -1.44 -4.35
CA VAL A 2 23.77 -0.76 -3.43
C VAL A 2 22.73 -1.79 -3.01
N THR A 3 22.64 -2.07 -1.72
CA THR A 3 21.66 -3.02 -1.18
C THR A 3 20.40 -2.26 -0.80
N SER A 4 19.22 -2.79 -1.14
CA SER A 4 17.94 -2.21 -0.75
C SER A 4 17.16 -3.16 0.15
N TYR A 5 16.55 -2.62 1.19
CA TYR A 5 15.63 -3.32 2.08
C TYR A 5 14.21 -2.78 1.88
N THR A 6 13.22 -3.66 1.89
CA THR A 6 11.81 -3.26 1.84
C THR A 6 11.06 -3.92 2.98
N VAL A 7 10.29 -3.14 3.73
CA VAL A 7 9.51 -3.61 4.87
C VAL A 7 8.15 -2.94 4.89
N VAL A 8 7.14 -3.70 5.33
CA VAL A 8 5.78 -3.21 5.54
C VAL A 8 5.46 -3.33 7.02
N ILE A 9 4.93 -2.27 7.61
CA ILE A 9 4.52 -2.22 9.02
C ILE A 9 3.15 -1.57 9.16
N ASP A 10 2.41 -1.95 10.18
CA ASP A 10 1.14 -1.32 10.51
C ASP A 10 1.37 0.05 11.16
N ASP A 11 0.47 1.00 10.87
CA ASP A 11 0.46 2.33 11.50
C ASP A 11 0.29 2.27 13.03
N ALA A 12 -0.33 1.20 13.52
CA ALA A 12 -0.51 0.90 14.93
C ALA A 12 0.67 0.15 15.59
N ALA A 13 1.85 0.12 14.97
CA ALA A 13 3.05 -0.43 15.59
C ALA A 13 3.41 0.36 16.87
N ASP A 14 3.68 -0.36 17.96
CA ASP A 14 4.07 0.25 19.23
C ASP A 14 5.40 1.03 19.10
N LEU A 15 5.59 2.01 19.98
CA LEU A 15 6.85 2.74 20.06
C LEU A 15 8.01 1.80 20.44
N PHE A 16 9.18 2.07 19.88
CA PHE A 16 10.42 1.30 20.08
C PHE A 16 10.34 -0.15 19.58
N THR A 17 9.42 -0.44 18.66
CA THR A 17 9.34 -1.73 17.99
C THR A 17 10.45 -1.81 16.93
N PRO A 18 11.25 -2.90 16.88
CA PRO A 18 12.24 -3.09 15.82
C PRO A 18 11.53 -3.32 14.48
N VAL A 19 11.81 -2.45 13.51
CA VAL A 19 11.25 -2.53 12.16
C VAL A 19 12.07 -3.48 11.29
N ILE A 20 13.39 -3.31 11.31
CA ILE A 20 14.31 -4.10 10.50
C ILE A 20 15.70 -4.16 11.15
N THR A 21 16.42 -5.24 10.88
CA THR A 21 17.86 -5.38 11.18
C THR A 21 18.63 -5.30 9.88
N VAL A 22 19.63 -4.44 9.83
CA VAL A 22 20.52 -4.27 8.68
C VAL A 22 21.69 -5.20 8.84
N SER A 23 21.97 -6.01 7.81
CA SER A 23 23.22 -6.77 7.76
C SER A 23 24.27 -5.94 7.06
N VAL A 24 25.43 -5.88 7.69
CA VAL A 24 26.65 -5.27 7.15
C VAL A 24 27.73 -6.32 7.19
N LYS A 25 28.40 -6.50 6.06
CA LYS A 25 29.53 -7.40 5.91
C LYS A 25 30.61 -6.67 5.15
N ASP A 26 31.80 -6.62 5.73
CA ASP A 26 33.01 -6.29 5.00
C ASP A 26 33.60 -7.57 4.39
N ASN A 27 34.16 -7.47 3.19
CA ASN A 27 34.77 -8.60 2.50
C ASN A 27 36.13 -8.97 3.11
N ASP A 28 36.74 -8.07 3.87
CA ASP A 28 38.03 -8.29 4.53
C ASP A 28 37.89 -8.96 5.92
N ASP A 29 36.68 -9.49 6.22
CA ASP A 29 36.24 -10.39 7.30
C ASP A 29 36.61 -9.99 8.76
N ASN A 30 37.30 -8.87 9.01
CA ASN A 30 37.75 -8.48 10.36
C ASN A 30 37.79 -6.96 10.62
N SER A 31 37.02 -6.17 9.88
CA SER A 31 36.92 -4.73 10.14
C SER A 31 35.66 -4.39 10.93
N THR A 32 35.81 -3.60 11.99
CA THR A 32 34.67 -3.01 12.69
C THR A 32 34.14 -1.87 11.84
N LEU A 33 33.00 -2.11 11.19
CA LEU A 33 32.32 -1.11 10.37
C LEU A 33 31.65 -0.04 11.24
N ARG A 34 31.76 1.21 10.83
CA ARG A 34 30.95 2.31 11.37
C ARG A 34 29.68 2.39 10.54
N VAL A 35 28.51 2.31 11.18
CA VAL A 35 27.22 2.34 10.49
C VAL A 35 26.39 3.50 11.02
N SER A 36 25.91 4.35 10.14
CA SER A 36 25.07 5.51 10.45
C SER A 36 23.86 5.58 9.54
N MET A 37 22.83 6.27 10.02
CA MET A 37 21.68 6.64 9.22
C MET A 37 21.86 8.09 8.78
N GLU A 38 21.93 8.32 7.48
CA GLU A 38 22.19 9.64 6.87
C GLU A 38 20.90 10.46 6.72
N THR A 39 19.75 9.78 6.72
CA THR A 39 18.45 10.44 6.63
C THR A 39 17.91 10.76 8.02
N GLU A 40 17.54 12.01 8.28
CA GLU A 40 16.80 12.35 9.48
C GLU A 40 15.33 11.91 9.37
N SER A 41 14.78 11.34 10.44
CA SER A 41 13.37 10.95 10.50
C SER A 41 12.80 11.21 11.89
N ILE A 42 11.56 11.70 11.92
CA ILE A 42 10.80 11.86 13.17
C ILE A 42 10.07 10.58 13.60
N TYR A 43 9.97 9.59 12.70
CA TYR A 43 9.25 8.34 12.92
C TYR A 43 10.19 7.17 13.21
N PHE A 44 11.39 7.22 12.65
CA PHE A 44 12.36 6.12 12.71
C PHE A 44 13.69 6.59 13.27
N LYS A 45 14.30 5.75 14.11
CA LYS A 45 15.66 5.95 14.63
C LYS A 45 16.48 4.69 14.41
N PHE A 46 17.73 4.89 13.99
CA PHE A 46 18.71 3.81 13.88
C PHE A 46 19.51 3.65 15.17
N ASN A 47 19.75 2.40 15.55
CA ASN A 47 20.68 2.03 16.62
C ASN A 47 21.93 1.41 15.97
N ASP A 48 23.04 2.12 16.07
CA ASP A 48 24.35 1.76 15.52
C ASP A 48 24.99 0.54 16.18
N THR A 49 24.57 0.21 17.40
CA THR A 49 25.12 -0.92 18.17
C THR A 49 24.39 -2.22 17.83
N SER A 50 23.08 -2.17 17.64
CA SER A 50 22.26 -3.35 17.31
C SER A 50 21.96 -3.49 15.81
N TYR A 51 22.37 -2.51 15.00
CA TYR A 51 22.08 -2.39 13.57
C TYR A 51 20.58 -2.48 13.24
N LYS A 52 19.74 -1.92 14.11
CA LYS A 52 18.28 -1.98 13.99
C LYS A 52 17.68 -0.61 13.82
N VAL A 53 16.63 -0.55 13.01
CA VAL A 53 15.73 0.61 12.90
C VAL A 53 14.54 0.40 13.81
N TYR A 54 14.17 1.42 14.59
CA TYR A 54 13.07 1.40 15.54
C TYR A 54 12.06 2.50 15.26
N THR A 55 10.80 2.25 15.59
CA THR A 55 9.77 3.31 15.67
C THR A 55 10.05 4.21 16.88
N VAL A 56 9.93 5.53 16.72
CA VAL A 56 10.08 6.50 17.82
C VAL A 56 8.90 7.45 17.96
N ASN A 57 7.95 7.38 17.03
CA ASN A 57 6.73 8.17 17.06
C ASN A 57 5.58 7.41 16.41
N TRP A 58 4.36 7.90 16.62
CA TRP A 58 3.13 7.38 16.02
C TRP A 58 3.22 7.49 14.51
N LEU A 59 3.10 6.37 13.83
CA LEU A 59 3.32 6.30 12.40
C LEU A 59 2.14 6.88 11.63
N ARG A 60 2.42 7.45 10.46
CA ARG A 60 1.40 7.82 9.48
C ARG A 60 1.49 6.87 8.28
N VAL A 61 0.33 6.44 7.79
CA VAL A 61 0.22 5.67 6.54
C VAL A 61 0.95 6.40 5.41
N GLY A 62 1.80 5.68 4.69
CA GLY A 62 2.63 6.27 3.64
C GLY A 62 3.92 5.48 3.37
N HIS A 63 4.78 6.06 2.54
CA HIS A 63 6.07 5.49 2.17
C HIS A 63 7.20 6.36 2.71
N TYR A 64 8.19 5.71 3.32
CA TYR A 64 9.38 6.34 3.87
C TYR A 64 10.63 5.70 3.27
N SER A 65 11.65 6.50 3.04
CA SER A 65 12.94 6.06 2.54
C SER A 65 14.02 6.53 3.51
N LEU A 66 14.81 5.59 4.02
CA LEU A 66 15.96 5.87 4.88
C LEU A 66 17.23 5.48 4.15
N LEU A 67 18.27 6.29 4.26
CA LEU A 67 19.60 6.00 3.76
C LEU A 67 20.53 5.62 4.92
N ILE A 68 21.19 4.48 4.80
CA ILE A 68 22.14 3.96 5.79
C ILE A 68 23.50 3.82 5.11
N GLU A 69 24.53 4.37 5.75
CA GLU A 69 25.92 4.29 5.30
C GLU A 69 26.72 3.37 6.22
N ALA A 70 27.53 2.51 5.62
CA ALA A 70 28.53 1.72 6.33
C ALA A 70 29.92 2.09 5.81
N THR A 71 30.82 2.44 6.71
CA THR A 71 32.18 2.90 6.41
C THR A 71 33.20 2.01 7.10
N ASP A 72 34.16 1.52 6.33
CA ASP A 72 35.28 0.73 6.84
C ASP A 72 36.34 1.62 7.55
N PRO A 73 37.27 1.03 8.32
CA PRO A 73 38.35 1.79 8.96
C PRO A 73 39.33 2.46 7.97
N CYS A 74 39.34 2.03 6.71
CA CYS A 74 40.17 2.57 5.64
C CYS A 74 39.50 3.76 4.92
N GLY A 75 38.25 4.09 5.25
CA GLY A 75 37.48 5.20 4.69
C GLY A 75 36.66 4.84 3.45
N GLN A 76 36.57 3.56 3.06
CA GLN A 76 35.65 3.14 2.01
C GLN A 76 34.24 3.01 2.59
N SER A 77 33.24 3.49 1.84
CA SER A 77 31.85 3.41 2.27
C SER A 77 30.91 2.78 1.25
N ALA A 78 29.80 2.27 1.76
CA ALA A 78 28.70 1.71 0.99
C ALA A 78 27.37 2.22 1.54
N LEU A 79 26.43 2.47 0.62
CA LEU A 79 25.09 2.95 0.95
C LEU A 79 24.05 1.83 0.77
N ALA A 80 23.09 1.79 1.68
CA ALA A 80 21.89 0.98 1.59
C ALA A 80 20.63 1.82 1.75
N GLN A 81 19.61 1.55 0.94
CA GLN A 81 18.30 2.20 1.06
C GLN A 81 17.32 1.27 1.79
N VAL A 82 16.54 1.83 2.71
CA VAL A 82 15.47 1.13 3.42
C VAL A 82 14.14 1.79 3.06
N PHE A 83 13.30 1.05 2.34
CA PHE A 83 11.94 1.45 2.00
C PHE A 83 10.95 0.88 3.02
N ILE A 84 10.25 1.75 3.72
CA ILE A 84 9.26 1.40 4.73
C ILE A 84 7.90 1.82 4.20
N THR A 85 6.97 0.87 4.07
CA THR A 85 5.58 1.15 3.78
C THR A 85 4.76 0.99 5.05
N VAL A 86 4.15 2.07 5.51
CA VAL A 86 3.22 2.05 6.64
C VAL A 86 1.81 1.90 6.10
N VAL A 87 1.11 0.85 6.52
CA VAL A 87 -0.28 0.56 6.11
C VAL A 87 -1.25 0.79 7.26
N ASP A 88 -2.48 1.15 6.93
CA ASP A 88 -3.56 1.28 7.92
C ASP A 88 -3.93 -0.12 8.44
N LYS A 89 -3.80 -0.35 9.75
CA LYS A 89 -4.21 -1.60 10.38
C LYS A 89 -5.72 -1.85 10.28
N ASN A 90 -6.52 -0.79 10.29
CA ASN A 90 -7.97 -0.84 10.31
C ASN A 90 -8.57 0.08 9.23
N PRO A 91 -8.44 -0.26 7.94
CA PRO A 91 -8.94 0.58 6.86
C PRO A 91 -10.45 0.76 7.00
N THR A 92 -10.88 1.99 7.26
CA THR A 92 -12.32 2.31 7.31
C THR A 92 -12.87 2.18 5.90
N THR A 93 -13.57 1.08 5.63
CA THR A 93 -14.28 0.89 4.36
C THR A 93 -15.46 1.84 4.36
N THR A 94 -15.34 2.96 3.66
CA THR A 94 -16.51 3.81 3.41
C THR A 94 -17.32 3.12 2.32
N GLN A 95 -18.25 2.24 2.71
CA GLN A 95 -19.30 1.82 1.79
C GLN A 95 -20.13 3.06 1.53
N GLU A 96 -20.11 3.56 0.30
CA GLU A 96 -21.15 4.49 -0.14
C GLU A 96 -22.48 3.75 0.01
N MET A 97 -23.21 4.03 1.09
CA MET A 97 -24.61 3.71 1.17
C MET A 97 -25.30 4.56 0.12
N PHE A 98 -25.42 4.02 -1.09
CA PHE A 98 -26.38 4.51 -2.05
C PHE A 98 -27.74 4.31 -1.40
N LEU A 99 -28.26 5.34 -0.75
CA LEU A 99 -29.61 5.37 -0.20
C LEU A 99 -30.53 5.36 -1.42
N GLY A 100 -30.73 4.17 -1.98
CA GLY A 100 -31.67 3.91 -3.05
C GLY A 100 -33.04 4.27 -2.51
N LYS A 101 -33.46 5.53 -2.69
CA LYS A 101 -34.85 5.93 -2.59
C LYS A 101 -35.62 4.87 -3.38
N PRO A 102 -36.58 4.14 -2.80
CA PRO A 102 -37.42 3.28 -3.59
C PRO A 102 -38.15 4.20 -4.58
N ALA A 103 -37.83 4.08 -5.86
CA ALA A 103 -38.66 4.65 -6.90
C ALA A 103 -40.00 3.93 -6.80
N ILE A 104 -41.00 4.60 -6.22
CA ILE A 104 -42.39 4.17 -6.30
C ILE A 104 -42.76 4.33 -7.77
N VAL A 105 -42.65 3.24 -8.53
CA VAL A 105 -43.14 3.15 -9.90
C VAL A 105 -44.63 2.89 -9.83
N TRP A 106 -45.44 3.94 -9.90
CA TRP A 106 -46.87 3.79 -10.20
C TRP A 106 -46.99 3.32 -11.65
N ARG A 107 -47.21 2.02 -11.86
CA ARG A 107 -47.67 1.51 -13.16
C ARG A 107 -49.11 1.97 -13.36
N VAL A 108 -49.28 3.14 -13.97
CA VAL A 108 -50.55 3.43 -14.66
C VAL A 108 -50.48 2.67 -15.97
N GLY A 109 -51.24 1.58 -16.07
CA GLY A 109 -51.30 0.78 -17.27
C GLY A 109 -51.83 1.62 -18.44
N LEU A 110 -51.00 1.86 -19.45
CA LEU A 110 -51.45 2.26 -20.78
C LEU A 110 -50.84 1.31 -21.82
N PRO A 111 -51.63 0.88 -22.82
CA PRO A 111 -51.30 -0.26 -23.66
C PRO A 111 -50.25 0.07 -24.72
N LEU A 112 -49.57 -1.00 -25.16
CA LEU A 112 -48.54 -1.03 -26.19
C LEU A 112 -48.93 -0.27 -27.45
N SER A 113 -48.09 0.66 -27.87
CA SER A 113 -47.94 1.07 -29.26
C SER A 113 -46.61 1.78 -29.44
N LEU A 114 -45.84 1.31 -30.43
CA LEU A 114 -44.49 1.72 -30.79
C LEU A 114 -44.29 3.25 -30.77
N GLY A 115 -43.20 3.70 -30.16
CA GLY A 115 -42.82 5.11 -30.14
C GLY A 115 -41.34 5.28 -29.82
N LEU A 116 -40.53 5.46 -30.86
CA LEU A 116 -39.19 6.01 -30.76
C LEU A 116 -39.32 7.46 -30.25
N SER A 117 -38.68 7.83 -29.13
CA SER A 117 -38.24 9.21 -28.92
C SER A 117 -37.13 9.27 -27.87
N VAL A 118 -35.96 9.67 -28.35
CA VAL A 118 -34.87 10.30 -27.59
C VAL A 118 -35.41 11.70 -27.17
N ILE A 119 -35.12 12.30 -26.00
CA ILE A 119 -33.97 13.19 -25.74
C ILE A 119 -34.09 13.78 -24.31
N CYS A 120 -32.98 13.64 -23.57
CA CYS A 120 -32.27 14.58 -22.68
C CYS A 120 -32.99 15.44 -21.63
N LEU A 121 -32.45 15.49 -20.41
CA LEU A 121 -31.38 16.42 -19.97
C LEU A 121 -31.09 16.21 -18.47
N GLY A 122 -29.80 16.15 -18.11
CA GLY A 122 -29.36 16.21 -16.70
C GLY A 122 -28.22 15.27 -16.37
N SER A 123 -27.01 15.63 -16.79
CA SER A 123 -25.72 15.32 -16.14
C SER A 123 -25.54 13.91 -15.57
N ILE A 124 -25.23 12.92 -16.41
CA ILE A 124 -24.65 11.64 -15.95
C ILE A 124 -23.25 11.53 -16.52
N SER A 125 -22.28 11.75 -15.64
CA SER A 125 -20.89 11.35 -15.84
C SER A 125 -20.85 9.84 -16.07
N LEU A 126 -20.32 9.43 -17.22
CA LEU A 126 -20.11 8.04 -17.58
C LEU A 126 -19.04 7.41 -16.67
N TYR A 127 -19.45 6.68 -15.64
CA TYR A 127 -18.68 5.53 -15.20
C TYR A 127 -18.98 4.37 -16.15
N ALA A 128 -18.05 4.11 -17.06
CA ALA A 128 -18.03 2.88 -17.83
C ALA A 128 -17.65 1.72 -16.89
N CYS A 129 -18.63 0.94 -16.42
CA CYS A 129 -18.39 -0.42 -15.96
C CYS A 129 -18.89 -1.37 -17.05
N ILE A 130 -17.98 -1.79 -17.93
CA ILE A 130 -18.23 -2.85 -18.89
C ILE A 130 -18.25 -4.16 -18.09
N GLN A 131 -19.44 -4.64 -17.71
CA GLN A 131 -19.65 -6.01 -17.24
C GLN A 131 -19.98 -6.87 -18.45
N TRP A 132 -19.08 -7.79 -18.79
CA TRP A 132 -19.33 -8.83 -19.79
C TRP A 132 -20.44 -9.76 -19.32
N LYS A 133 -21.52 -9.76 -20.08
CA LYS A 133 -22.77 -10.52 -19.86
C LYS A 133 -22.53 -12.00 -20.18
N ARG A 134 -22.76 -12.89 -19.20
CA ARG A 134 -22.86 -14.35 -19.41
C ARG A 134 -24.01 -14.67 -20.38
N GLY A 135 -23.74 -15.53 -21.36
CA GLY A 135 -24.73 -16.28 -22.16
C GLY A 135 -24.66 -17.79 -21.84
N PRO A 136 -25.69 -18.59 -22.22
CA PRO A 136 -26.12 -19.77 -21.43
C PRO A 136 -25.72 -21.16 -21.97
N ASN A 137 -25.63 -22.14 -21.03
CA ASN A 137 -25.84 -23.61 -21.14
C ASN A 137 -24.79 -24.46 -21.92
N PHE A 138 -24.24 -25.62 -21.52
CA PHE A 138 -24.24 -26.63 -20.42
C PHE A 138 -23.13 -27.69 -20.80
N PRO A 139 -22.77 -28.79 -20.07
CA PRO A 139 -22.79 -29.14 -18.64
C PRO A 139 -21.45 -29.74 -18.08
N ALA A 140 -21.39 -29.85 -16.74
CA ALA A 140 -20.81 -30.89 -15.86
C ALA A 140 -19.43 -31.58 -16.07
N SER A 141 -18.62 -31.51 -15.00
CA SER A 141 -17.46 -32.36 -14.58
C SER A 141 -16.18 -32.24 -15.46
N LEU A 142 -14.94 -32.44 -15.00
CA LEU A 142 -14.36 -33.25 -13.92
C LEU A 142 -12.93 -32.69 -13.65
N ASN A 143 -12.42 -32.89 -12.43
CA ASN A 143 -11.05 -32.61 -11.98
C ASN A 143 -9.93 -33.00 -12.97
N LEU A 144 -8.87 -32.18 -12.98
CA LEU A 144 -7.46 -32.58 -12.81
C LEU A 144 -6.68 -31.42 -12.18
#